data_AF-A0A1G7TJQ3-F1
#
_entry.id   AF-A0A1G7TJQ3-F1
#
_cell.length_a   1.000
_cell.length_b   1.000
_cell.length_c   1.000
_cell.angle_alpha   90.00
_cell.angle_beta   90.00
_cell.angle_gamma   90.00
#
_symmetry.space_group_name_H-M   'P 1'
#
loop_
_entity.id
_entity.type
_entity.pdbx_description
1 polymer ?
#
loop_
_entity_poly.entity_id
_entity_poly.type
_entity_poly.pdbx_seq_one_letter_code
_entity_poly.pdbx_strand_id
1 'polypeptide(L)'
;MVCGQVCPQCGIEDAVPVVRGLPDSALAQAADRGLVVLAGCVVFEDRGAFHCRGCAHEWGSADDPTTDEQHLADLLGVSYDSVVRAIGTGWRRVGTDLAAVTWFLSGEPPQVAVGVAAGMLTLAPVSAVEDLSAAWEAGRSFTRDDVLCSPEWLAEAADEFARARRRTFRWCGRCRRPFAPEDFAGYRGTCVPCAERAGGTR
;
A
#
# COMPACT_ATOMS: atom_id res chain seq x y z
N MET A 1 -3.14 -4.83 16.08
CA MET A 1 -2.61 -6.21 16.06
C MET A 1 -1.93 -6.33 14.72
N VAL A 2 -0.60 -6.40 14.70
CA VAL A 2 0.16 -6.61 13.45
C VAL A 2 0.09 -8.12 13.23
N CYS A 3 -0.58 -8.59 12.17
CA CYS A 3 -0.47 -10.00 11.81
C CYS A 3 1.01 -10.27 11.53
N GLY A 4 1.61 -11.19 12.29
CA GLY A 4 3.01 -11.53 12.10
C GLY A 4 3.15 -12.19 10.73
N GLN A 5 4.22 -11.90 10.00
CA GLN A 5 4.54 -12.71 8.83
C GLN A 5 4.99 -14.09 9.33
N VAL A 6 4.55 -15.17 8.68
CA VAL A 6 5.01 -16.53 8.99
C VAL A 6 6.45 -16.66 8.48
N CYS A 7 7.36 -17.09 9.36
CA CYS A 7 8.75 -17.29 8.96
C CYS A 7 8.87 -18.47 7.98
N PRO A 8 9.50 -18.30 6.80
CA PRO A 8 9.65 -19.37 5.84
C PRO A 8 10.61 -20.48 6.31
N GLN A 9 11.51 -20.19 7.27
CA GLN A 9 12.47 -21.15 7.78
C GLN A 9 11.91 -22.04 8.89
N CYS A 10 11.11 -21.48 9.81
CA CYS A 10 10.62 -22.22 10.99
C CYS A 10 9.09 -22.37 11.07
N GLY A 11 8.33 -21.72 10.19
CA GLY A 11 6.87 -21.81 10.14
C GLY A 11 6.14 -21.10 11.28
N ILE A 12 6.84 -20.36 12.14
CA ILE A 12 6.26 -19.62 13.27
C ILE A 12 5.83 -18.22 12.80
N GLU A 13 4.62 -17.79 13.18
CA GLU A 13 4.09 -16.45 12.97
C GLU A 13 4.66 -15.45 14.00
N ASP A 14 5.97 -15.24 13.97
CA ASP A 14 6.69 -14.40 14.93
C ASP A 14 7.77 -13.53 14.28
N ALA A 15 7.47 -13.07 13.06
CA ALA A 15 8.31 -12.13 12.33
C ALA A 15 7.99 -10.68 12.71
N VAL A 16 9.05 -9.88 12.88
CA VAL A 16 8.98 -8.43 13.08
C VAL A 16 9.73 -7.70 11.97
N PRO A 17 9.29 -6.49 11.58
CA PRO A 17 9.97 -5.74 10.54
C PRO A 17 11.34 -5.23 11.02
N VAL A 18 12.27 -5.19 10.08
CA VAL A 18 13.61 -4.61 10.25
C VAL A 18 13.57 -3.18 9.71
N VAL A 19 13.76 -2.21 10.59
CA VAL A 19 13.74 -0.78 10.24
C VAL A 19 15.17 -0.23 10.22
N ARG A 20 15.47 0.55 9.18
CA ARG A 20 16.78 1.17 8.95
C ARG A 20 16.69 2.67 9.12
N GLY A 21 17.81 3.28 9.51
CA GLY A 21 17.93 4.71 9.70
C GLY A 21 17.89 5.15 11.16
N LEU A 22 17.92 6.46 11.37
CA LEU A 22 17.89 7.04 12.70
C LEU A 22 16.46 6.95 13.27
N PRO A 23 16.24 6.23 14.38
CA PRO A 23 14.90 6.09 14.94
C PRO A 23 14.43 7.41 15.56
N ASP A 24 13.16 7.73 15.32
CA ASP A 24 12.45 8.70 16.16
C ASP A 24 12.05 8.06 17.50
N SER A 25 11.50 8.86 18.42
CA SER A 25 11.13 8.37 19.76
C SER A 25 10.04 7.30 19.74
N ALA A 26 9.16 7.31 18.74
CA ALA A 26 8.10 6.32 18.60
C ALA A 26 8.67 4.97 18.13
N LEU A 27 9.60 5.01 17.17
CA LEU A 27 10.26 3.84 16.63
C LEU A 27 11.22 3.21 17.65
N ALA A 28 11.94 4.01 18.43
CA ALA A 28 12.77 3.53 19.53
C ALA A 28 11.92 2.74 20.57
N GLN A 29 10.78 3.29 20.97
CA GLN A 29 9.87 2.59 21.89
C GLN A 29 9.25 1.32 21.28
N ALA A 30 9.02 1.30 19.97
CA ALA A 30 8.55 0.09 19.29
C ALA A 30 9.63 -1.01 19.29
N ALA A 31 10.90 -0.63 19.14
CA ALA A 31 12.03 -1.55 19.23
C ALA A 31 12.20 -2.10 20.65
N ASP A 32 12.10 -1.25 21.68
CA ASP A 32 12.14 -1.67 23.09
C ASP A 32 11.02 -2.67 23.44
N ARG A 33 9.86 -2.53 22.80
CA ARG A 33 8.73 -3.47 22.93
C ARG A 33 8.88 -4.73 22.07
N GLY A 34 9.99 -4.87 21.35
CA GLY A 34 10.24 -6.01 20.45
C GLY A 34 9.26 -6.11 19.29
N LEU A 35 8.68 -4.98 18.87
CA LEU A 35 7.73 -4.91 17.74
C LEU A 35 8.43 -4.67 16.41
N VAL A 36 9.67 -4.19 16.44
CA VAL A 36 10.55 -3.94 15.28
C VAL A 36 12.00 -4.23 15.67
N VAL A 37 12.86 -4.52 14.70
CA VAL A 37 14.32 -4.61 14.87
C VAL A 37 14.96 -3.39 14.21
N LEU A 38 15.87 -2.69 14.91
CA LEU A 38 16.63 -1.59 14.33
C LEU A 38 17.94 -2.14 13.75
N ALA A 39 18.09 -2.12 12.42
CA ALA A 39 19.30 -2.61 11.74
C ALA A 39 20.41 -1.54 11.58
N GLY A 40 20.34 -0.47 12.37
CA GLY A 40 21.29 0.64 12.32
C GLY A 40 21.10 1.56 11.10
N CYS A 41 22.07 2.46 10.89
CA CYS A 41 21.99 3.50 9.85
C CYS A 41 22.63 3.10 8.52
N VAL A 42 23.37 1.99 8.46
CA VAL A 42 24.08 1.54 7.25
C VAL A 42 23.24 0.50 6.54
N VAL A 43 22.84 0.80 5.30
CA VAL A 43 22.08 -0.13 4.46
C VAL A 43 23.07 -1.05 3.77
N PHE A 44 23.00 -2.35 4.08
CA PHE A 44 23.63 -3.40 3.27
C PHE A 44 22.52 -4.09 2.46
N GLU A 45 22.80 -4.40 1.19
CA GLU A 45 21.87 -5.00 0.24
C GLU A 45 21.43 -6.43 0.63
N ASP A 46 22.13 -7.07 1.57
CA ASP A 46 21.94 -8.47 1.96
C ASP A 46 21.04 -8.68 3.19
N ARG A 47 20.52 -7.61 3.79
CA ARG A 47 19.73 -7.70 5.03
C ARG A 47 18.24 -7.82 4.77
N GLY A 48 17.60 -8.69 5.54
CA GLY A 48 16.16 -8.93 5.47
C GLY A 48 15.33 -7.69 5.86
N ALA A 49 14.14 -7.53 5.27
CA ALA A 49 13.09 -6.59 5.69
C ALA A 49 12.31 -7.13 6.90
N PHE A 50 12.39 -8.44 7.14
CA PHE A 50 11.79 -9.12 8.28
C PHE A 50 12.83 -9.94 9.03
N HIS A 51 12.62 -10.05 10.33
CA HIS A 51 13.43 -10.84 11.25
C HIS A 51 12.50 -11.74 12.07
N CYS A 52 12.72 -13.06 12.03
CA CYS A 52 11.99 -14.00 12.88
C CYS A 52 12.60 -14.03 14.28
N ARG A 53 11.80 -13.73 15.30
CA ARG A 53 12.27 -13.81 16.69
C ARG A 53 12.49 -15.26 17.17
N GLY A 54 11.83 -16.24 16.55
CA GLY A 54 11.93 -17.65 16.89
C GLY A 54 13.18 -18.36 16.36
N CYS A 55 13.70 -17.97 15.20
CA CYS A 55 14.86 -18.65 14.57
C CYS A 55 15.95 -17.71 14.05
N ALA A 56 15.81 -16.40 14.29
CA ALA A 56 16.72 -15.35 13.82
C ALA A 56 16.93 -15.29 12.30
N HIS A 57 16.13 -16.01 11.51
CA HIS A 57 16.16 -15.91 10.06
C HIS A 57 15.74 -14.49 9.64
N GLU A 58 16.49 -13.90 8.72
CA GLU A 58 16.15 -12.64 8.07
C GLU A 58 15.77 -12.95 6.62
N TRP A 59 14.64 -12.40 6.16
CA TRP A 59 14.15 -12.56 4.79
C TRP A 59 13.30 -11.35 4.40
N GLY A 60 12.89 -11.31 3.14
CA GLY A 60 12.32 -10.09 2.56
C GLY A 60 13.45 -9.13 2.21
N SER A 61 13.44 -8.48 1.07
CA SER A 61 14.14 -7.22 0.88
C SER A 61 13.12 -6.09 0.97
N ALA A 62 13.55 -4.84 1.10
CA ALA A 62 12.61 -3.72 0.92
C ALA A 62 12.02 -3.70 -0.50
N ASP A 63 12.72 -4.38 -1.42
CA ASP A 63 12.38 -4.58 -2.82
C ASP A 63 11.68 -5.94 -3.04
N ASP A 64 11.35 -6.70 -1.99
CA ASP A 64 10.57 -7.92 -2.16
C ASP A 64 9.09 -7.55 -2.22
N PRO A 65 8.33 -8.14 -3.15
CA PRO A 65 6.91 -7.88 -3.25
C PRO A 65 6.20 -8.28 -1.96
N THR A 66 5.29 -7.43 -1.50
CA THR A 66 4.24 -7.88 -0.58
C THR A 66 3.38 -8.97 -1.24
N THR A 67 2.64 -9.75 -0.44
CA THR A 67 1.73 -10.78 -0.98
C THR A 67 0.75 -10.22 -2.00
N ASP A 68 0.24 -9.00 -1.77
CA ASP A 68 -0.70 -8.35 -2.68
C ASP A 68 -0.02 -7.86 -3.96
N GLU A 69 1.21 -7.33 -3.88
CA GLU A 69 1.98 -6.92 -5.06
C GLU A 69 2.43 -8.12 -5.91
N GLN A 70 2.82 -9.23 -5.27
CA GLN A 70 3.11 -10.47 -5.99
C GLN A 70 1.85 -10.97 -6.69
N HIS A 71 0.70 -10.96 -6.02
CA HIS A 71 -0.56 -11.37 -6.61
C HIS A 71 -0.96 -10.46 -7.79
N LEU A 72 -0.71 -9.15 -7.69
CA LEU A 72 -0.91 -8.21 -8.80
C LEU A 72 -0.03 -8.58 -10.00
N ALA A 73 1.25 -8.85 -9.77
CA ALA A 73 2.18 -9.26 -10.82
C ALA A 73 1.75 -10.59 -11.49
N ASP A 74 1.32 -11.56 -10.68
CA ASP A 74 0.84 -12.86 -11.15
C ASP A 74 -0.41 -12.73 -12.02
N LEU A 75 -1.39 -11.90 -11.62
CA LEU A 75 -2.61 -11.66 -12.40
C LEU A 75 -2.33 -11.00 -13.76
N LEU A 76 -1.29 -10.18 -13.84
CA LEU A 76 -0.84 -9.55 -15.08
C LEU A 76 0.08 -10.46 -15.90
N GLY A 77 0.55 -11.56 -15.32
CA GLY A 77 1.53 -12.45 -15.92
C GLY A 77 2.89 -11.77 -16.17
N VAL A 78 3.28 -10.78 -15.36
CA VAL A 78 4.56 -10.07 -15.49
C VAL A 78 5.40 -10.26 -14.24
N SER A 79 6.67 -9.86 -14.30
CA SER A 79 7.53 -9.86 -13.11
C SER A 79 7.16 -8.68 -12.18
N TYR A 80 7.39 -8.84 -10.88
CA TYR A 80 7.19 -7.76 -9.91
C TYR A 80 7.98 -6.48 -10.29
N ASP A 81 9.23 -6.61 -10.74
CA ASP A 81 10.05 -5.47 -11.20
C ASP A 81 9.34 -4.67 -12.31
N SER A 82 8.66 -5.35 -13.23
CA SER A 82 7.89 -4.70 -14.28
C SER A 82 6.71 -3.89 -13.72
N VAL A 83 6.05 -4.38 -12.67
CA VAL A 83 4.98 -3.63 -11.97
C VAL A 83 5.56 -2.41 -11.27
N VAL A 84 6.67 -2.55 -10.54
CA VAL A 84 7.34 -1.44 -9.85
C VAL A 84 7.76 -0.36 -10.84
N ARG A 85 8.34 -0.75 -11.97
CA ARG A 85 8.75 0.18 -13.02
C ARG A 85 7.57 0.91 -13.67
N ALA A 86 6.43 0.23 -13.85
CA ALA A 86 5.26 0.78 -14.52
C ALA A 86 4.41 1.68 -13.61
N ILE A 87 4.15 1.25 -12.38
CA ILE A 87 3.15 1.89 -11.50
C ILE A 87 3.60 2.04 -10.04
N GLY A 88 4.85 1.72 -9.71
CA GLY A 88 5.41 1.84 -8.37
C GLY A 88 4.93 0.75 -7.40
N THR A 89 5.18 0.98 -6.11
CA THR A 89 4.88 0.05 -5.00
C THR A 89 3.70 0.53 -4.14
N GLY A 90 3.37 -0.25 -3.11
CA GLY A 90 2.36 0.10 -2.11
C GLY A 90 0.94 -0.33 -2.49
N TRP A 91 0.82 -1.36 -3.32
CA TRP A 91 -0.48 -1.90 -3.75
C TRP A 91 -1.05 -2.85 -2.71
N ARG A 92 -2.26 -2.56 -2.25
CA ARG A 92 -3.01 -3.42 -1.32
C ARG A 92 -4.30 -3.90 -1.96
N ARG A 93 -4.60 -5.19 -1.86
CA ARG A 93 -5.82 -5.77 -2.44
C ARG A 93 -7.02 -5.39 -1.59
N VAL A 94 -8.11 -4.97 -2.23
CA VAL A 94 -9.37 -4.63 -1.54
C VAL A 94 -10.49 -5.63 -1.79
N GLY A 95 -10.41 -6.40 -2.88
CA GLY A 95 -11.33 -7.49 -3.16
C GLY A 95 -11.40 -7.85 -4.63
N THR A 96 -12.26 -8.81 -4.93
CA THR A 96 -12.63 -9.19 -6.29
C THR A 96 -14.14 -9.02 -6.42
N ASP A 97 -14.59 -8.39 -7.50
CA ASP A 97 -16.00 -8.12 -7.74
C ASP A 97 -16.71 -9.20 -8.58
N LEU A 98 -18.00 -8.95 -8.87
CA LEU A 98 -18.84 -9.86 -9.63
C LEU A 98 -18.44 -10.01 -11.10
N ALA A 99 -17.67 -9.05 -11.65
CA ALA A 99 -17.13 -9.12 -13.00
C ALA A 99 -15.74 -9.81 -13.04
N ALA A 100 -15.33 -10.43 -11.93
CA ALA A 100 -14.04 -11.07 -11.75
C ALA A 100 -12.85 -10.10 -11.89
N VAL A 101 -13.07 -8.80 -11.65
CA VAL A 101 -11.99 -7.82 -11.55
C VAL A 101 -11.46 -7.83 -10.14
N THR A 102 -10.14 -7.98 -9.99
CA THR A 102 -9.47 -7.87 -8.69
C THR A 102 -8.90 -6.47 -8.55
N TRP A 103 -9.29 -5.77 -7.48
CA TRP A 103 -8.92 -4.38 -7.24
C TRP A 103 -7.82 -4.25 -6.19
N PHE A 104 -6.90 -3.32 -6.46
CA PHE A 104 -5.83 -2.92 -5.55
C PHE A 104 -5.79 -1.39 -5.44
N LEU A 105 -5.38 -0.89 -4.28
CA LEU A 105 -5.23 0.53 -4.00
C LEU A 105 -3.78 0.87 -3.65
N SER A 106 -3.32 2.05 -4.02
CA SER A 106 -2.05 2.60 -3.56
C SER A 106 -2.21 4.01 -2.98
N GLY A 107 -1.32 4.35 -2.05
CA GLY A 107 -1.28 5.60 -1.30
C GLY A 107 -1.94 5.53 0.07
N GLU A 108 -1.43 6.36 0.99
CA GLU A 108 -1.99 6.61 2.32
C GLU A 108 -2.14 8.14 2.53
N PRO A 109 -3.36 8.71 2.50
CA PRO A 109 -4.64 8.07 2.17
C PRO A 109 -4.67 7.53 0.74
N PRO A 110 -5.66 6.70 0.37
CA PRO A 110 -5.70 6.03 -0.93
C PRO A 110 -5.85 7.04 -2.08
N GLN A 111 -5.00 6.90 -3.10
CA GLN A 111 -4.85 7.86 -4.19
C GLN A 111 -5.23 7.31 -5.57
N VAL A 112 -4.89 6.05 -5.83
CA VAL A 112 -5.10 5.40 -7.13
C VAL A 112 -5.61 3.99 -6.91
N ALA A 113 -6.48 3.54 -7.80
CA ALA A 113 -6.92 2.16 -7.88
C ALA A 113 -6.39 1.50 -9.16
N VAL A 114 -6.10 0.21 -9.08
CA VAL A 114 -5.84 -0.63 -10.24
C VAL A 114 -6.72 -1.87 -10.19
N GLY A 115 -7.45 -2.13 -11.27
CA GLY A 115 -8.27 -3.32 -11.45
C GLY A 115 -7.61 -4.24 -12.47
N VAL A 116 -7.57 -5.54 -12.19
CA VAL A 116 -7.05 -6.53 -13.14
C VAL A 116 -8.10 -7.56 -13.45
N ALA A 117 -8.39 -7.73 -14.74
CA ALA A 117 -9.33 -8.72 -15.26
C ALA A 117 -8.85 -9.27 -16.61
N ALA A 118 -8.83 -10.59 -16.76
CA ALA A 118 -8.43 -11.26 -18.00
C ALA A 118 -7.08 -10.78 -18.58
N GLY A 119 -6.10 -10.44 -17.72
CA GLY A 119 -4.78 -9.92 -18.14
C GLY A 119 -4.78 -8.47 -18.62
N MET A 120 -5.91 -7.77 -18.52
CA MET A 120 -6.03 -6.32 -18.74
C MET A 120 -5.95 -5.59 -17.40
N LEU A 121 -5.25 -4.47 -17.40
CA LEU A 121 -5.04 -3.58 -16.26
C LEU A 121 -5.85 -2.30 -16.46
N THR A 122 -6.63 -1.86 -15.48
CA THR A 122 -7.35 -0.59 -15.52
C THR A 122 -6.95 0.28 -14.34
N LEU A 123 -6.32 1.43 -14.61
CA LEU A 123 -6.07 2.47 -13.61
C LEU A 123 -7.31 3.35 -13.48
N ALA A 124 -7.77 3.58 -12.25
CA ALA A 124 -8.99 4.35 -11.99
C ALA A 124 -8.87 5.23 -10.73
N PRO A 125 -9.74 6.25 -10.59
CA PRO A 125 -9.91 6.96 -9.33
C PRO A 125 -10.38 6.01 -8.22
N VAL A 126 -9.91 6.24 -6.99
CA VAL A 126 -10.31 5.40 -5.83
C VAL A 126 -11.82 5.38 -5.60
N SER A 127 -12.52 6.49 -5.86
CA SER A 127 -13.97 6.59 -5.70
C SER A 127 -14.75 5.68 -6.64
N ALA A 128 -14.11 5.15 -7.68
CA ALA A 128 -14.74 4.27 -8.65
C ALA A 128 -14.65 2.79 -8.27
N VAL A 129 -13.88 2.42 -7.24
CA VAL A 129 -13.65 1.02 -6.86
C VAL A 129 -14.92 0.30 -6.41
N GLU A 130 -15.91 1.04 -5.92
CA GLU A 130 -17.22 0.50 -5.51
C GLU A 130 -18.20 0.34 -6.68
N ASP A 131 -17.91 0.93 -7.85
CA ASP A 131 -18.73 0.90 -9.06
C ASP A 131 -17.86 0.63 -10.30
N LEU A 132 -17.88 -0.63 -10.73
CA LEU A 132 -17.19 -1.12 -11.92
C LEU A 132 -17.46 -0.31 -13.19
N SER A 133 -18.70 0.13 -13.39
CA SER A 133 -19.06 0.90 -14.58
C SER A 133 -18.38 2.26 -14.53
N ALA A 134 -18.42 2.92 -13.38
CA ALA A 134 -17.72 4.17 -13.16
C ALA A 134 -16.20 4.01 -13.27
N ALA A 135 -15.65 2.87 -12.84
CA ALA A 135 -14.21 2.59 -12.91
C ALA A 135 -13.72 2.39 -14.34
N TRP A 136 -14.52 1.75 -15.19
CA TRP A 136 -14.21 1.64 -16.61
C TRP A 136 -14.41 2.94 -17.38
N GLU A 137 -15.44 3.72 -17.07
CA GLU A 137 -15.71 4.99 -17.75
C GLU A 137 -14.71 6.09 -17.36
N ALA A 138 -14.34 6.18 -16.07
CA ALA A 138 -13.41 7.18 -15.57
C ALA A 138 -11.95 6.71 -15.58
N GLY A 139 -11.72 5.41 -15.81
CA GLY A 139 -10.40 4.80 -15.79
C GLY A 139 -9.71 4.78 -17.16
N ARG A 140 -8.49 4.24 -17.16
CA ARG A 140 -7.68 3.97 -18.35
C ARG A 140 -7.21 2.53 -18.34
N SER A 141 -7.49 1.83 -19.42
CA SER A 141 -7.13 0.42 -19.58
C SER A 141 -5.85 0.24 -20.39
N PHE A 142 -5.07 -0.75 -19.99
CA PHE A 142 -3.77 -1.10 -20.52
C PHE A 142 -3.68 -2.62 -20.65
N THR A 143 -2.94 -3.06 -21.64
CA THR A 143 -2.63 -4.48 -21.87
C THR A 143 -1.34 -4.86 -21.13
N ARG A 144 -1.07 -6.16 -21.07
CA ARG A 144 0.22 -6.68 -20.62
C ARG A 144 1.40 -6.11 -21.41
N ASP A 145 1.25 -5.93 -22.73
CA ASP A 145 2.32 -5.40 -23.57
C ASP A 145 2.61 -3.93 -23.24
N ASP A 146 1.59 -3.14 -22.87
CA ASP A 146 1.79 -1.76 -22.43
C ASP A 146 2.60 -1.70 -21.12
N VAL A 147 2.35 -2.63 -20.18
CA VAL A 147 3.14 -2.73 -18.93
C VAL A 147 4.61 -3.03 -19.22
N LEU A 148 4.89 -3.89 -20.19
CA LEU A 148 6.24 -4.35 -20.50
C LEU A 148 7.02 -3.39 -21.40
N CYS A 149 6.35 -2.80 -22.39
CA CYS A 149 6.97 -2.06 -23.48
C CYS A 149 6.79 -0.55 -23.38
N SER A 150 5.77 -0.08 -22.66
CA SER A 150 5.45 1.36 -22.52
C SER A 150 5.04 1.73 -21.08
N PRO A 151 5.87 1.37 -20.06
CA PRO A 151 5.55 1.62 -18.65
C PRO A 151 5.33 3.10 -18.32
N GLU A 152 5.91 4.01 -19.10
CA GLU A 152 5.79 5.46 -18.89
C GLU A 152 4.36 5.98 -19.05
N TRP A 153 3.54 5.38 -19.93
CA TRP A 153 2.13 5.79 -20.10
C TRP A 153 1.28 5.35 -18.91
N LEU A 154 1.60 4.20 -18.31
CA LEU A 154 0.96 3.73 -17.09
C LEU A 154 1.34 4.62 -15.91
N ALA A 155 2.63 4.97 -15.80
CA ALA A 155 3.13 5.84 -14.75
C ALA A 155 2.48 7.23 -14.82
N GLU A 156 2.38 7.81 -16.02
CA GLU A 156 1.71 9.10 -16.24
C GLU A 156 0.23 9.04 -15.86
N ALA A 157 -0.45 7.97 -16.27
CA ALA A 157 -1.85 7.78 -15.93
C ALA A 157 -2.08 7.64 -14.42
N ALA A 158 -1.21 6.89 -13.74
CA ALA A 158 -1.26 6.71 -12.30
C ALA A 158 -0.99 8.04 -11.57
N ASP A 159 0.03 8.81 -11.96
CA ASP A 159 0.30 10.10 -11.31
C ASP A 159 -0.81 11.11 -11.54
N GLU A 160 -1.46 11.11 -12.71
CA GLU A 160 -2.60 11.99 -12.96
C GLU A 160 -3.74 11.71 -11.96
N PHE A 161 -4.14 10.45 -11.80
CA PHE A 161 -5.18 10.07 -10.83
C PHE A 161 -4.75 10.40 -9.41
N ALA A 162 -3.50 10.08 -9.06
CA ALA A 162 -2.97 10.34 -7.73
C ALA A 162 -2.95 11.85 -7.42
N ARG A 163 -2.50 12.68 -8.37
CA ARG A 163 -2.45 14.13 -8.25
C ARG A 163 -3.84 14.74 -8.16
N ALA A 164 -4.79 14.27 -8.96
CA ALA A 164 -6.18 14.70 -8.89
C ALA A 164 -6.76 14.39 -7.50
N ARG A 165 -6.52 13.18 -6.98
CA ARG A 165 -7.01 12.75 -5.67
C ARG A 165 -6.35 13.51 -4.51
N ARG A 166 -5.03 13.74 -4.54
CA ARG A 166 -4.31 14.51 -3.50
C ARG A 166 -4.86 15.94 -3.32
N ARG A 167 -5.41 16.55 -4.38
CA ARG A 167 -6.02 17.89 -4.33
C ARG A 167 -7.33 17.94 -3.57
N THR A 168 -7.99 16.80 -3.36
CA THR A 168 -9.24 16.74 -2.59
C THR A 168 -8.98 16.52 -1.10
N PHE A 169 -7.78 16.07 -0.72
CA PHE A 169 -7.46 15.75 0.66
C PHE A 169 -7.58 16.97 1.57
N ARG A 170 -8.06 16.70 2.79
CA ARG A 170 -8.25 17.71 3.83
C ARG A 170 -7.23 17.49 4.94
N TRP A 171 -6.77 18.59 5.54
CA TRP A 171 -5.79 18.55 6.62
C TRP A 171 -6.44 18.55 7.99
N CYS A 172 -6.15 17.56 8.83
CA CYS A 172 -6.70 17.53 10.18
C CYS A 172 -5.81 18.32 11.15
N GLY A 173 -6.35 19.39 11.73
CA GLY A 173 -5.60 20.21 12.69
C GLY A 173 -5.17 19.47 13.97
N ARG A 174 -5.87 18.40 14.36
CA ARG A 174 -5.62 17.67 15.62
C ARG A 174 -4.49 16.66 15.51
N CYS A 175 -4.49 15.81 14.48
CA CYS A 175 -3.45 14.80 14.27
C CYS A 175 -2.40 15.20 13.23
N ARG A 176 -2.57 16.34 12.54
CA ARG A 176 -1.64 16.90 11.56
C ARG A 176 -1.31 15.93 10.42
N ARG A 177 -2.34 15.26 9.90
CA ARG A 177 -2.25 14.34 8.75
C ARG A 177 -3.31 14.68 7.69
N PRO A 178 -3.05 14.38 6.41
CA PRO A 178 -4.06 14.45 5.36
C PRO A 178 -5.05 13.28 5.49
N PHE A 179 -6.32 13.51 5.17
CA PHE A 179 -7.33 12.45 5.01
C PHE A 179 -8.17 12.71 3.77
N ALA A 180 -8.82 11.65 3.29
CA ALA A 180 -9.84 11.76 2.27
C ALA A 180 -11.03 12.61 2.76
N PRO A 181 -11.75 13.31 1.85
CA PRO A 181 -12.95 14.08 2.20
C PRO A 181 -14.01 13.29 2.98
N GLU A 182 -14.22 12.03 2.60
CA GLU A 182 -15.17 11.11 3.23
C GLU A 182 -14.78 10.71 4.66
N ASP A 183 -13.49 10.79 5.00
CA ASP A 183 -12.95 10.50 6.34
C ASP A 183 -12.96 11.74 7.27
N PHE A 184 -13.65 12.81 6.89
CA PHE A 184 -13.79 14.03 7.68
C PHE A 184 -15.15 14.12 8.38
N ALA A 185 -15.13 14.34 9.69
CA ALA A 185 -16.33 14.48 10.50
C ALA A 185 -16.96 15.88 10.32
N GLY A 186 -17.94 15.95 9.42
CA GLY A 186 -18.78 17.13 9.21
C GLY A 186 -18.00 18.40 8.84
N TYR A 187 -18.55 19.56 9.23
CA TYR A 187 -17.98 20.88 8.89
C TYR A 187 -16.82 21.33 9.81
N ARG A 188 -16.47 20.56 10.84
CA ARG A 188 -15.55 20.99 11.92
C ARG A 188 -14.06 20.78 11.61
N GLY A 189 -13.70 20.45 10.37
CA GLY A 189 -12.28 20.35 9.96
C GLY A 189 -11.47 19.31 10.76
N THR A 190 -12.12 18.26 11.26
CA THR A 190 -11.47 17.18 12.04
C THR A 190 -11.76 15.84 11.39
N CYS A 191 -10.76 14.95 11.31
CA CYS A 191 -10.97 13.60 10.78
C CYS A 191 -11.83 12.75 11.71
N VAL A 192 -12.55 11.77 11.16
CA VAL A 192 -13.42 10.84 11.90
C VAL A 192 -12.70 10.20 13.09
N PRO A 193 -11.48 9.63 12.96
CA PRO A 193 -10.79 9.03 14.10
C PRO A 193 -10.46 10.01 15.23
N CYS A 194 -10.26 11.30 14.92
CA CYS A 194 -10.03 12.32 15.93
C CYS A 194 -11.34 12.79 16.60
N ALA A 195 -12.44 12.78 15.86
CA ALA A 195 -13.76 13.11 16.37
C ALA A 195 -14.27 12.03 17.34
N GLU A 196 -14.15 10.76 16.96
CA GLU A 196 -14.55 9.61 17.80
C GLU A 196 -13.80 9.57 19.13
N ARG A 197 -12.48 9.81 19.11
CA ARG A 197 -11.67 9.92 20.34
C ARG A 197 -12.08 11.06 21.25
N ALA A 198 -12.71 12.12 20.73
CA ALA A 198 -13.26 13.20 21.56
C ALA A 198 -14.68 12.89 22.08
N GLY A 199 -15.44 12.05 21.37
CA GLY A 199 -16.81 11.65 21.75
C GLY A 199 -16.87 10.52 22.77
N GLY A 200 -15.80 9.74 22.92
CA GLY A 200 -15.72 8.57 23.83
C GLY A 200 -15.50 8.87 25.31
N THR A 201 -15.51 10.14 25.75
CA THR A 201 -15.56 10.51 27.17
C THR A 201 -16.98 10.92 27.55
N ARG A 202 -17.77 9.95 28.00
CA ARG A 202 -18.93 10.16 28.87
C ARG A 202 -19.06 9.01 29.84
#